data_AF-A0A1H7IN33-F1
#
_entry.id   AF-A0A1H7IN33-F1
#
_cell.length_a   1.000
_cell.length_b   1.000
_cell.length_c   1.000
_cell.angle_alpha   90.00
_cell.angle_beta   90.00
_cell.angle_gamma   90.00
#
_symmetry.space_group_name_H-M   'P 1'
#
loop_
_entity.id
_entity.type
_entity.pdbx_description
1 polymer ?
#
loop_
_entity_poly.entity_id
_entity_poly.type
_entity_poly.pdbx_seq_one_letter_code
_entity_poly.pdbx_strand_id
1 'polypeptide(L)'
;MASGRDSDRQGSEKEDKSGRAGEQGTSKRGFASMDEDKQREIASKGGKAAHEKGTAHEFDSEEAREAGKAAHEKGTAHEFSSDEAREAGRKGGHAAHEKGTAHEFSSEEAREAGRKGGESSHGGQGRGGSHRSDSSSSTRGGTSEQHAKAGSQSHKNK
;
A
#
# COMPACT_ATOMS: atom_id res chain seq x y z
N MET A 1 15.10 26.53 64.89
CA MET A 1 14.83 27.80 64.17
C MET A 1 14.85 27.51 62.68
N ALA A 2 13.89 28.10 61.96
CA ALA A 2 13.82 28.33 60.51
C ALA A 2 13.64 27.14 59.55
N SER A 3 12.39 27.03 59.11
CA SER A 3 11.85 26.60 57.82
C SER A 3 12.51 27.20 56.56
N GLY A 4 12.41 26.48 55.43
CA GLY A 4 12.44 26.98 54.04
C GLY A 4 12.57 25.80 53.07
N ARG A 5 11.51 25.35 52.36
CA ARG A 5 10.95 25.89 51.08
C ARG A 5 12.05 25.99 50.01
N ASP A 6 11.98 25.25 48.91
CA ASP A 6 11.30 25.63 47.64
C ASP A 6 11.81 24.65 46.55
N SER A 7 11.13 24.25 45.47
CA SER A 7 9.74 24.32 45.01
C SER A 7 9.56 23.24 43.94
N ASP A 8 8.34 22.73 43.90
CA ASP A 8 7.76 21.83 42.91
C ASP A 8 7.94 22.29 41.45
N ARG A 9 8.31 21.34 40.58
CA ARG A 9 8.19 21.47 39.13
C ARG A 9 6.79 21.01 38.71
N GLN A 10 5.91 22.00 38.59
CA GLN A 10 4.54 21.88 38.08
C GLN A 10 4.51 21.19 36.70
N GLY A 11 3.85 20.03 36.63
CA GLY A 11 3.28 19.48 35.41
C GLY A 11 1.76 19.51 35.58
N SER A 12 1.12 20.49 34.96
CA SER A 12 -0.30 20.80 35.07
C SER A 12 -1.20 19.64 34.69
N GLU A 13 -1.92 19.10 35.67
CA GLU A 13 -3.14 18.31 35.48
C GLU A 13 -4.20 19.23 34.83
N LYS A 14 -4.58 18.93 33.60
CA LYS A 14 -5.72 19.60 32.96
C LYS A 14 -7.00 18.94 33.45
N GLU A 15 -7.60 19.55 34.46
CA GLU A 15 -9.00 19.36 34.82
C GLU A 15 -9.90 19.95 33.73
N ASP A 16 -10.53 19.10 32.90
CA ASP A 16 -11.67 19.53 32.08
C ASP A 16 -12.95 19.43 32.92
N LYS A 17 -13.26 20.55 33.59
CA LYS A 17 -14.59 20.79 34.18
C LYS A 17 -15.50 21.37 33.10
N SER A 18 -16.30 20.51 32.46
CA SER A 18 -17.45 20.95 31.66
C SER A 18 -18.77 20.44 32.27
N GLY A 19 -19.48 21.36 32.94
CA GLY A 19 -20.93 21.51 32.83
C GLY A 19 -21.85 20.43 33.42
N ARG A 20 -22.44 20.72 34.58
CA ARG A 20 -23.71 20.14 35.02
C ARG A 20 -24.85 21.06 34.59
N ALA A 21 -25.61 20.67 33.57
CA ALA A 21 -26.98 21.13 33.29
C ALA A 21 -27.66 20.05 32.44
N GLY A 22 -28.76 19.48 32.93
CA GLY A 22 -29.45 18.37 32.27
C GLY A 22 -30.31 18.83 31.11
N GLU A 23 -30.33 18.04 30.03
CA GLU A 23 -31.40 18.06 29.03
C GLU A 23 -31.45 16.66 28.37
N GLN A 24 -32.66 16.11 28.25
CA GLN A 24 -32.94 14.75 27.80
C GLN A 24 -32.61 14.57 26.31
N GLY A 25 -31.94 13.48 25.91
CA GLY A 25 -31.79 13.17 24.48
C GLY A 25 -30.84 12.03 24.13
N THR A 26 -31.38 10.82 24.06
CA THR A 26 -30.72 9.56 23.65
C THR A 26 -29.71 9.03 24.67
N SER A 27 -30.10 7.96 25.36
CA SER A 27 -29.15 7.08 26.02
C SER A 27 -28.00 6.72 25.05
N LYS A 28 -26.74 6.73 25.51
CA LYS A 28 -25.57 6.17 24.80
C LYS A 28 -25.74 4.64 24.59
N ARG A 29 -26.77 4.27 23.85
CA ARG A 29 -27.21 2.92 23.53
C ARG A 29 -27.28 2.84 22.02
N GLY A 30 -26.71 1.76 21.50
CA GLY A 30 -26.65 1.52 20.07
C GLY A 30 -25.22 1.38 19.58
N PHE A 31 -25.09 0.79 18.41
CA PHE A 31 -23.82 0.39 17.81
C PHE A 31 -22.84 1.55 17.67
N ALA A 32 -23.33 2.71 17.20
CA ALA A 32 -22.51 3.91 17.00
C ALA A 32 -21.99 4.56 18.29
N SER A 33 -22.56 4.22 19.45
CA SER A 33 -22.14 4.75 20.75
C SER A 33 -21.17 3.83 21.52
N MET A 34 -20.82 2.68 20.95
CA MET A 34 -19.80 1.75 21.50
C MET A 34 -18.38 2.16 21.10
N ASP A 35 -17.36 1.60 21.76
CA ASP A 35 -15.95 1.77 21.39
C ASP A 35 -15.65 1.21 19.98
N GLU A 36 -14.74 1.85 19.24
CA GLU A 36 -14.43 1.51 17.84
C GLU A 36 -13.93 0.06 17.67
N ASP A 37 -13.07 -0.41 18.57
CA ASP A 37 -12.57 -1.79 18.55
C ASP A 37 -13.72 -2.80 18.69
N LYS A 38 -14.67 -2.48 19.58
CA LYS A 38 -15.85 -3.32 19.81
C LYS A 38 -16.80 -3.27 18.62
N GLN A 39 -16.98 -2.11 17.99
CA GLN A 39 -17.75 -2.00 16.75
C GLN A 39 -17.11 -2.85 15.64
N ARG A 40 -15.80 -2.76 15.45
CA ARG A 40 -15.06 -3.53 14.44
C ARG A 40 -15.16 -5.03 14.70
N GLU A 41 -15.04 -5.44 15.95
CA GLU A 41 -15.17 -6.85 16.33
C GLU A 41 -16.58 -7.37 16.04
N ILE A 42 -17.63 -6.64 16.43
CA ILE A 42 -19.01 -7.03 16.17
C ILE A 42 -19.31 -7.01 14.67
N ALA A 43 -18.83 -6.02 13.92
CA ALA A 43 -18.98 -5.95 12.47
C ALA A 43 -18.27 -7.13 11.78
N SER A 44 -17.04 -7.46 12.21
CA SER A 44 -16.30 -8.61 11.70
C SER A 44 -17.03 -9.92 11.98
N LYS A 45 -17.56 -10.10 13.19
CA LYS A 45 -18.39 -11.27 13.54
C LYS A 45 -19.67 -11.33 12.70
N GLY A 46 -20.32 -10.20 12.48
CA GLY A 46 -21.52 -10.09 11.65
C GLY A 46 -21.26 -10.50 10.20
N GLY A 47 -20.17 -10.01 9.60
CA GLY A 47 -19.76 -10.40 8.25
C GLY A 47 -19.44 -11.89 8.13
N LYS A 48 -18.62 -12.42 9.06
CA LYS A 48 -18.31 -13.86 9.09
C LYS A 48 -19.56 -14.73 9.25
N ALA A 49 -20.46 -14.34 10.16
CA ALA A 49 -21.71 -15.05 10.37
C ALA A 49 -22.62 -15.00 9.15
N ALA A 50 -22.61 -13.91 8.36
CA ALA A 50 -23.42 -13.81 7.15
C ALA A 50 -22.95 -14.77 6.05
N HIS A 51 -21.64 -14.93 5.89
CA HIS A 51 -21.02 -15.94 5.01
C HIS A 51 -21.29 -17.36 5.53
N GLU A 52 -21.05 -17.63 6.82
CA GLU A 52 -21.31 -18.94 7.43
C GLU A 52 -22.79 -19.37 7.32
N LYS A 53 -23.72 -18.41 7.42
CA LYS A 53 -25.16 -18.66 7.26
C LYS A 53 -25.63 -18.69 5.81
N GLY A 54 -24.76 -18.48 4.82
CA GLY A 54 -25.12 -18.44 3.40
C GLY A 54 -26.04 -17.28 3.01
N THR A 55 -26.08 -16.22 3.84
CA THR A 55 -26.87 -15.01 3.54
C THR A 55 -26.08 -13.99 2.72
N ALA A 56 -24.75 -14.08 2.76
CA ALA A 56 -23.87 -13.27 1.93
C ALA A 56 -23.68 -13.94 0.55
N HIS A 57 -23.35 -13.12 -0.45
CA HIS A 57 -22.91 -13.60 -1.75
C HIS A 57 -21.51 -14.21 -1.61
N GLU A 58 -21.34 -15.43 -2.10
CA GLU A 58 -20.05 -16.10 -2.18
C GLU A 58 -19.44 -15.83 -3.54
N PHE A 59 -18.34 -15.10 -3.58
CA PHE A 59 -17.60 -14.87 -4.82
C PHE A 59 -16.73 -16.08 -5.11
N ASP A 60 -16.98 -16.73 -6.25
CA ASP A 60 -16.00 -17.65 -6.79
C ASP A 60 -14.79 -16.89 -7.38
N SER A 61 -13.68 -17.59 -7.58
CA SER A 61 -12.43 -16.96 -8.05
C SER A 61 -12.54 -16.42 -9.48
N GLU A 62 -13.37 -17.03 -10.33
CA GLU A 62 -13.60 -16.54 -11.70
C GLU A 62 -14.48 -15.29 -11.66
N GLU A 63 -15.55 -15.28 -10.88
CA GLU A 63 -16.45 -14.14 -10.70
C GLU A 63 -15.72 -12.93 -10.11
N ALA A 64 -14.88 -13.12 -9.10
CA ALA A 64 -14.06 -12.05 -8.54
C ALA A 64 -13.12 -11.44 -9.59
N ARG A 65 -12.54 -12.29 -10.45
CA ARG A 65 -11.66 -11.86 -11.54
C ARG A 65 -12.43 -11.11 -12.63
N GLU A 66 -13.58 -11.63 -13.04
CA GLU A 66 -14.47 -10.98 -13.99
C GLU A 66 -14.95 -9.62 -13.47
N ALA A 67 -15.34 -9.53 -12.19
CA ALA A 67 -15.70 -8.27 -11.55
C ALA A 67 -14.53 -7.26 -11.56
N GLY A 68 -13.31 -7.73 -11.31
CA GLY A 68 -12.10 -6.91 -11.39
C GLY A 68 -11.81 -6.39 -12.81
N LYS A 69 -12.01 -7.23 -13.83
CA LYS A 69 -11.86 -6.82 -15.24
C LYS A 69 -12.98 -5.92 -15.72
N ALA A 70 -14.20 -6.12 -15.23
CA ALA A 70 -15.39 -5.47 -15.74
C ALA A 70 -15.28 -3.94 -15.71
N ALA A 71 -14.60 -3.35 -14.73
CA ALA A 71 -14.36 -1.91 -14.68
C ALA A 71 -13.41 -1.41 -15.79
N HIS A 72 -12.38 -2.20 -16.13
CA HIS A 72 -11.47 -1.91 -17.23
C HIS A 72 -12.15 -2.12 -18.59
N GLU A 73 -12.90 -3.22 -18.77
CA GLU A 73 -13.64 -3.49 -20.01
C GLU A 73 -14.75 -2.45 -20.28
N LYS A 74 -15.43 -2.00 -19.24
CA LYS A 74 -16.46 -0.95 -19.33
C LYS A 74 -15.88 0.46 -19.46
N GLY A 75 -14.55 0.61 -19.39
CA GLY A 75 -13.87 1.91 -19.46
C GLY A 75 -14.18 2.85 -18.29
N THR A 76 -14.67 2.31 -17.17
CA THR A 76 -14.95 3.09 -15.95
C THR A 76 -13.78 3.09 -14.98
N ALA A 77 -12.79 2.21 -15.19
CA ALA A 77 -11.56 2.18 -14.42
C ALA A 77 -10.63 3.34 -14.81
N HIS A 78 -9.76 3.73 -13.86
CA HIS A 78 -8.69 4.68 -14.12
C HIS A 78 -7.62 4.04 -15.01
N GLU A 79 -7.34 4.67 -16.15
CA GLU A 79 -6.28 4.26 -17.07
C GLU A 79 -4.97 4.92 -16.65
N PHE A 80 -4.06 4.13 -16.09
CA PHE A 80 -2.74 4.62 -15.72
C PHE A 80 -1.87 4.77 -16.96
N SER A 81 -1.29 5.96 -17.15
CA SER A 81 -0.18 6.09 -18.09
C SER A 81 1.05 5.29 -17.59
N SER A 82 1.96 4.92 -18.50
CA SER A 82 3.15 4.14 -18.11
C SER A 82 4.01 4.85 -17.07
N ASP A 83 4.14 6.18 -17.16
CA ASP A 83 4.92 6.96 -16.20
C ASP A 83 4.20 7.10 -14.85
N GLU A 84 2.88 7.24 -14.87
CA GLU A 84 2.06 7.29 -13.66
C GLU A 84 2.07 5.95 -12.91
N ALA A 85 1.96 4.82 -13.62
CA ALA A 85 2.06 3.49 -13.02
C ALA A 85 3.43 3.25 -12.36
N ARG A 86 4.51 3.72 -13.00
CA ARG A 86 5.87 3.67 -12.43
C ARG A 86 6.00 4.55 -11.19
N GLU A 87 5.47 5.76 -11.23
CA GLU A 87 5.52 6.68 -10.11
C GLU A 87 4.72 6.13 -8.91
N ALA A 88 3.52 5.61 -9.16
CA ALA A 88 2.69 4.95 -8.15
C ALA A 88 3.40 3.73 -7.55
N GLY A 89 4.01 2.89 -8.40
CA GLY A 89 4.80 1.73 -7.94
C GLY A 89 5.99 2.13 -7.08
N ARG A 90 6.76 3.14 -7.51
CA ARG A 90 7.88 3.70 -6.73
C ARG A 90 7.41 4.26 -5.39
N LYS A 91 6.34 5.04 -5.37
CA LYS A 91 5.78 5.61 -4.14
C LYS A 91 5.26 4.54 -3.19
N GLY A 92 4.59 3.51 -3.73
CA GLY A 92 4.13 2.35 -2.96
C GLY A 92 5.30 1.60 -2.32
N GLY A 93 6.37 1.35 -3.07
CA GLY A 93 7.59 0.74 -2.56
C GLY A 93 8.23 1.56 -1.43
N HIS A 94 8.40 2.87 -1.64
CA HIS A 94 8.91 3.77 -0.59
C HIS A 94 8.06 3.75 0.67
N ALA A 95 6.73 3.83 0.54
CA ALA A 95 5.83 3.80 1.67
C ALA A 95 5.89 2.46 2.43
N ALA A 96 6.10 1.34 1.74
CA ALA A 96 6.25 0.03 2.37
C ALA A 96 7.58 -0.08 3.15
N HIS A 97 8.68 0.47 2.62
CA HIS A 97 9.96 0.54 3.33
C HIS A 97 9.87 1.46 4.56
N GLU A 98 9.25 2.63 4.42
CA GLU A 98 9.05 3.56 5.54
C GLU A 98 8.21 2.95 6.67
N LYS A 99 7.20 2.14 6.31
CA LYS A 99 6.33 1.45 7.26
C LYS A 99 6.92 0.14 7.81
N GLY A 100 8.09 -0.28 7.33
CA GLY A 100 8.73 -1.55 7.73
C GLY A 100 7.95 -2.80 7.30
N THR A 101 7.03 -2.68 6.34
CA THR A 101 6.28 -3.82 5.78
C THR A 101 6.96 -4.41 4.54
N ALA A 102 7.95 -3.71 3.99
CA ALA A 102 8.72 -4.19 2.86
C ALA A 102 9.73 -5.26 3.26
N HIS A 103 10.01 -6.16 2.33
CA HIS A 103 11.14 -7.09 2.43
C HIS A 103 12.46 -6.34 2.21
N GLU A 104 13.42 -6.56 3.09
CA GLU A 104 14.77 -6.02 2.94
C GLU A 104 15.52 -6.83 1.90
N PHE A 105 15.61 -6.31 0.68
CA PHE A 105 16.33 -6.98 -0.39
C PHE A 105 17.84 -6.81 -0.19
N SER A 106 18.57 -7.92 -0.22
CA SER A 106 20.01 -7.85 -0.46
C SER A 106 20.29 -7.30 -1.86
N SER A 107 21.49 -6.75 -2.09
CA SER A 107 21.87 -6.20 -3.40
C SER A 107 21.84 -7.24 -4.53
N GLU A 108 22.04 -8.52 -4.21
CA GLU A 108 21.96 -9.62 -5.18
C GLU A 108 20.49 -9.96 -5.49
N GLU A 109 19.66 -10.04 -4.45
CA GLU A 109 18.24 -10.36 -4.55
C GLU A 109 17.45 -9.26 -5.27
N ALA A 110 17.74 -7.98 -5.02
CA ALA A 110 17.12 -6.86 -5.74
C ALA A 110 17.42 -6.91 -7.25
N ARG A 111 18.64 -7.32 -7.62
CA ARG A 111 19.05 -7.47 -9.03
C ARG A 111 18.35 -8.66 -9.68
N GLU A 112 18.24 -9.79 -8.98
CA GLU A 112 17.52 -10.96 -9.47
C GLU A 112 16.03 -10.66 -9.66
N ALA A 113 15.39 -10.03 -8.68
CA ALA A 113 14.00 -9.59 -8.75
C ALA A 113 13.78 -8.60 -9.91
N GLY A 114 14.69 -7.64 -10.09
CA GLY A 114 14.65 -6.70 -11.21
C GLY A 114 14.79 -7.39 -12.57
N ARG A 115 15.69 -8.37 -12.68
CA ARG A 115 15.85 -9.18 -13.90
C ARG A 115 14.57 -9.94 -14.23
N LYS A 116 14.02 -10.67 -13.26
CA LYS A 116 12.80 -11.47 -13.41
C LYS A 116 11.55 -10.63 -13.70
N GLY A 117 11.45 -9.46 -13.07
CA GLY A 117 10.39 -8.49 -13.32
C GLY A 117 10.46 -7.91 -14.74
N GLY A 118 11.67 -7.60 -15.21
CA GLY A 118 11.94 -7.25 -16.60
C GLY A 118 11.48 -8.36 -17.54
N GLU A 119 11.90 -9.60 -17.29
CA GLU A 119 11.56 -10.78 -18.07
C GLU A 119 10.05 -11.01 -18.26
N SER A 120 9.31 -10.80 -17.18
CA SER A 120 7.84 -10.90 -17.19
C SER A 120 7.18 -9.79 -18.02
N SER A 121 7.80 -8.60 -18.08
CA SER A 121 7.27 -7.44 -18.83
C SER A 121 7.53 -7.49 -20.34
N HIS A 122 8.41 -8.38 -20.82
CA HIS A 122 8.71 -8.55 -22.25
C HIS A 122 8.37 -9.93 -22.82
N GLY A 123 7.49 -10.70 -22.15
CA GLY A 123 7.10 -12.06 -22.52
C GLY A 123 5.70 -12.24 -23.08
N GLY A 124 5.00 -11.17 -23.46
CA GLY A 124 3.73 -11.25 -24.21
C GLY A 124 3.95 -11.62 -25.67
N GLN A 125 4.15 -12.91 -25.95
CA GLN A 125 3.87 -13.60 -27.21
C GLN A 125 3.85 -12.76 -28.51
N GLY A 126 5.03 -12.41 -29.02
CA GLY A 126 5.21 -11.80 -30.34
C GLY A 126 5.76 -12.80 -31.36
N ARG A 127 4.85 -13.53 -32.02
CA ARG A 127 4.96 -14.12 -33.38
C ARG A 127 6.34 -14.62 -33.84
N GLY A 128 6.46 -15.93 -33.97
CA GLY A 128 7.45 -16.57 -34.85
C GLY A 128 7.24 -16.14 -36.31
N GLY A 129 7.80 -14.99 -36.67
CA GLY A 129 7.99 -14.53 -38.03
C GLY A 129 9.43 -14.84 -38.44
N SER A 130 9.58 -15.78 -39.36
CA SER A 130 10.84 -16.09 -40.04
C SER A 130 11.49 -14.86 -40.63
N HIS A 131 12.45 -14.25 -39.93
CA HIS A 131 13.39 -13.30 -40.52
C HIS A 131 14.81 -13.68 -40.18
N ARG A 132 15.41 -14.26 -41.22
CA ARG A 132 16.81 -14.53 -41.52
C ARG A 132 17.77 -13.66 -40.71
N SER A 133 18.70 -14.37 -40.08
CA SER A 133 19.98 -13.91 -39.58
C SER A 133 20.62 -12.85 -40.51
N ASP A 134 20.65 -11.61 -40.03
CA ASP A 134 21.73 -10.68 -40.33
C ASP A 134 22.16 -10.05 -39.01
N SER A 135 23.42 -10.28 -38.69
CA SER A 135 24.10 -9.84 -37.50
C SER A 135 24.14 -8.32 -37.41
N SER A 136 23.36 -7.75 -36.50
CA SER A 136 23.69 -6.47 -35.87
C SER A 136 23.52 -6.63 -34.36
N SER A 137 24.63 -6.52 -33.65
CA SER A 137 24.71 -6.63 -32.19
C SER A 137 23.99 -5.44 -31.54
N SER A 138 22.68 -5.45 -31.54
CA SER A 138 21.88 -4.56 -30.69
C SER A 138 21.58 -5.30 -29.40
N THR A 139 22.54 -5.25 -28.47
CA THR A 139 22.34 -5.61 -27.06
C THR A 139 21.19 -4.79 -26.50
N ARG A 140 20.00 -5.41 -26.48
CA ARG A 140 18.81 -4.94 -25.79
C ARG A 140 19.08 -5.06 -24.29
N GLY A 141 19.73 -4.04 -23.75
CA GLY A 141 20.22 -3.99 -22.38
C GLY A 141 21.72 -3.74 -22.39
N GLY A 142 22.13 -2.54 -21.97
CA GLY A 142 23.54 -2.23 -21.78
C GLY A 142 24.19 -3.18 -20.77
N THR A 143 25.51 -3.34 -20.85
CA THR A 143 26.23 -4.19 -19.91
C THR A 143 26.08 -3.68 -18.47
N SER A 144 26.22 -4.55 -17.47
CA SER A 144 26.15 -4.17 -16.04
C SER A 144 27.08 -2.99 -15.68
N GLU A 145 28.20 -2.88 -16.39
CA GLU A 145 29.19 -1.80 -16.27
C GLU A 145 28.66 -0.46 -16.82
N GLN A 146 27.83 -0.47 -17.87
CA GLN A 146 27.15 0.72 -18.41
C GLN A 146 26.07 1.23 -17.46
N HIS A 147 25.34 0.33 -16.79
CA HIS A 147 24.36 0.71 -15.76
C HIS A 147 25.03 1.33 -14.52
N ALA A 148 26.16 0.78 -14.07
CA ALA A 148 26.94 1.35 -12.97
C ALA A 148 27.44 2.77 -13.29
N LYS A 149 27.85 3.02 -14.54
CA LYS A 149 28.27 4.36 -14.99
C LYS A 149 27.10 5.36 -15.00
N ALA A 150 25.90 4.94 -15.40
CA ALA A 150 24.70 5.80 -15.39
C ALA A 150 24.25 6.17 -13.97
N GLY A 151 24.38 5.24 -13.00
CA GLY A 151 24.06 5.51 -11.59
C GLY A 151 24.99 6.52 -10.91
N SER A 152 26.22 6.69 -11.42
CA SER A 152 27.22 7.58 -10.81
C SER A 152 27.03 9.08 -11.11
N GLN A 153 26.12 9.47 -12.03
CA GLN A 153 26.02 10.87 -12.50
C GLN A 153 24.95 11.74 -11.81
N SER A 154 24.11 11.22 -10.90
CA SER A 154 22.95 11.98 -10.36
C SER A 154 23.15 12.68 -8.99
N HIS A 155 24.36 12.77 -8.46
CA HIS A 155 24.61 13.50 -7.20
C HIS A 155 25.61 14.65 -7.38
N LYS A 156 25.25 15.64 -8.20
CA LYS A 156 25.91 16.97 -8.19
C LYS A 156 24.96 18.05 -8.72
N ASN A 157 23.95 18.37 -7.92
CA ASN A 157 23.38 19.71 -7.90
C ASN A 157 23.72 20.30 -6.53
N LYS A 158 24.56 21.34 -6.55
CA LYS A 158 24.95 22.15 -5.40
C LYS A 158 24.04 23.37 -5.32
#